data_AF-A0A351ELR9-F1
#
_entry.id   AF-A0A351ELR9-F1
#
_cell.length_a   1.000
_cell.length_b   1.000
_cell.length_c   1.000
_cell.angle_alpha   90.00
_cell.angle_beta   90.00
_cell.angle_gamma   90.00
#
_symmetry.space_group_name_H-M   'P 1'
#
loop_
_entity.id
_entity.type
_entity.pdbx_description
1 polymer ?
#
loop_
_entity_poly.entity_id
_entity_poly.type
_entity_poly.pdbx_seq_one_letter_code
_entity_poly.pdbx_strand_id
1 'polypeptide(L)'
;MPTYVTELPLRSDLDEAHAQLTQRWAATGTWWSGAERLAIVAEVRTALDSPRLAPWDAPSQIEGMISAGHILPDPAIDAIWRLTNHPGTITAEWHAAIIGGGLHPEAYVELVAVVAQANAVDRFADALDLN
;
A
#
# COMPACT_ATOMS: atom_id res chain seq x y z
N MET A 1 -14.92 -12.85 -15.03
CA MET A 1 -15.89 -12.56 -13.95
C MET A 1 -15.68 -11.13 -13.54
N PRO A 2 -16.74 -10.36 -13.25
CA PRO A 2 -16.59 -8.98 -12.79
C PRO A 2 -15.82 -8.97 -11.47
N THR A 3 -15.02 -7.92 -11.24
CA THR A 3 -14.27 -7.75 -9.98
C THR A 3 -15.23 -7.51 -8.85
N TYR A 4 -16.23 -6.67 -9.08
CA TYR A 4 -17.26 -6.30 -8.10
C TYR A 4 -18.60 -6.95 -8.44
N VAL A 5 -19.27 -7.51 -7.45
CA VAL A 5 -20.66 -7.98 -7.57
C VAL A 5 -21.58 -6.90 -7.00
N THR A 6 -22.22 -6.11 -7.86
CA THR A 6 -23.05 -4.97 -7.45
C THR A 6 -24.11 -4.59 -8.48
N GLU A 7 -25.20 -3.97 -8.02
CA GLU A 7 -26.26 -3.37 -8.84
C GLU A 7 -25.93 -1.92 -9.24
N LEU A 8 -24.86 -1.35 -8.69
CA LEU A 8 -24.41 -0.01 -9.07
C LEU A 8 -24.04 0.02 -10.57
N PRO A 9 -24.34 1.13 -11.28
CA PRO A 9 -24.02 1.26 -12.70
C PRO A 9 -22.53 1.55 -12.91
N LEU A 10 -21.66 0.62 -12.51
CA LEU A 10 -20.22 0.71 -12.70
C LEU A 10 -19.89 0.60 -14.19
N ARG A 11 -19.00 1.46 -14.66
CA ARG A 11 -18.49 1.34 -16.02
C ARG A 11 -17.64 0.07 -16.13
N SER A 12 -17.91 -0.75 -17.14
CA SER A 12 -17.24 -2.04 -17.32
C SER A 12 -15.73 -1.91 -17.54
N ASP A 13 -15.27 -0.82 -18.16
CA ASP A 13 -13.85 -0.56 -18.36
C ASP A 13 -13.10 -0.25 -17.06
N LEU A 14 -13.79 0.33 -16.06
CA LEU A 14 -13.24 0.57 -14.73
C LEU A 14 -13.13 -0.73 -13.93
N ASP A 15 -14.18 -1.57 -13.96
CA ASP A 15 -14.17 -2.90 -13.33
C ASP A 15 -13.04 -3.78 -13.89
N GLU A 16 -12.88 -3.77 -15.22
CA GLU A 16 -11.80 -4.49 -15.90
C GLU A 16 -10.42 -3.95 -15.51
N ALA A 17 -10.25 -2.63 -15.44
CA ALA A 17 -8.98 -2.02 -15.03
C ALA A 17 -8.59 -2.40 -13.59
N HIS A 18 -9.55 -2.45 -12.65
CA HIS A 18 -9.31 -2.88 -11.28
C HIS A 18 -8.99 -4.37 -11.19
N ALA A 19 -9.63 -5.20 -12.02
CA ALA A 19 -9.30 -6.64 -12.14
C ALA A 19 -7.85 -6.83 -12.59
N GLN A 20 -7.43 -6.12 -13.64
CA GLN A 20 -6.08 -6.19 -14.20
C GLN A 20 -5.02 -5.65 -13.22
N LEU A 21 -5.34 -4.64 -12.43
CA LEU A 21 -4.46 -4.14 -11.37
C LEU A 21 -4.25 -5.19 -10.28
N THR A 22 -5.34 -5.76 -9.77
CA THR A 22 -5.31 -6.76 -8.69
C THR A 22 -4.53 -8.00 -9.09
N GLN A 23 -4.70 -8.48 -10.34
CA GLN A 23 -3.92 -9.61 -10.87
C GLN A 23 -2.41 -9.32 -10.93
N ARG A 24 -2.01 -8.06 -11.17
CA ARG A 24 -0.60 -7.67 -11.25
C ARG A 24 0.06 -7.45 -9.90
N TRP A 25 -0.68 -7.36 -8.79
CA TRP A 25 -0.07 -7.19 -7.48
C TRP A 25 0.84 -8.36 -7.10
N ALA A 26 0.51 -9.58 -7.51
CA ALA A 26 1.34 -10.77 -7.28
C ALA A 26 2.48 -10.94 -8.31
N ALA A 27 2.58 -10.08 -9.33
CA ALA A 27 3.64 -10.18 -10.32
C ALA A 27 4.94 -9.63 -9.75
N THR A 28 6.00 -10.46 -9.71
CA THR A 28 7.34 -10.05 -9.30
C THR A 28 7.80 -8.83 -10.09
N GLY A 29 8.22 -7.79 -9.37
CA GLY A 29 8.86 -6.62 -9.94
C GLY A 29 10.39 -6.72 -9.90
N THR A 30 11.06 -5.59 -10.08
CA THR A 30 12.52 -5.53 -10.09
C THR A 30 13.07 -5.60 -8.67
N TRP A 31 12.40 -4.94 -7.72
CA TRP A 31 12.85 -4.82 -6.34
C TRP A 31 12.05 -5.67 -5.36
N TRP A 32 10.80 -5.97 -5.68
CA TRP A 32 9.91 -6.74 -4.81
C TRP A 32 9.43 -8.00 -5.50
N SER A 33 9.58 -9.14 -4.84
CA SER A 33 8.96 -10.38 -5.23
C SER A 33 7.43 -10.26 -5.22
N GLY A 34 6.74 -11.16 -5.92
CA GLY A 34 5.28 -11.23 -5.86
C GLY A 34 4.73 -11.36 -4.43
N ALA A 35 5.43 -12.10 -3.56
CA ALA A 35 5.04 -12.25 -2.15
C ALA A 35 5.19 -10.93 -1.36
N GLU A 36 6.30 -10.21 -1.56
CA GLU A 36 6.50 -8.90 -0.93
C GLU A 36 5.50 -7.87 -1.44
N ARG A 37 5.17 -7.87 -2.74
CA ARG A 37 4.15 -6.95 -3.27
C ARG A 37 2.75 -7.23 -2.72
N LEU A 38 2.39 -8.50 -2.53
CA LEU A 38 1.16 -8.86 -1.81
C LEU A 38 1.21 -8.41 -0.34
N ALA A 39 2.36 -8.52 0.32
CA ALA A 39 2.54 -7.98 1.67
C ALA A 39 2.40 -6.45 1.70
N ILE A 40 2.87 -5.73 0.68
CA ILE A 40 2.68 -4.27 0.56
C ILE A 40 1.18 -3.94 0.51
N VAL A 41 0.41 -4.66 -0.32
CA VAL A 41 -1.05 -4.46 -0.42
C VAL A 41 -1.75 -4.81 0.90
N ALA A 42 -1.35 -5.89 1.56
CA ALA A 42 -1.89 -6.28 2.87
C ALA A 42 -1.61 -5.20 3.93
N GLU A 43 -0.45 -4.57 3.88
CA GLU A 43 -0.07 -3.50 4.81
C GLU A 43 -0.83 -2.20 4.54
N VAL A 44 -1.12 -1.89 3.26
CA VAL A 44 -2.04 -0.78 2.91
C VAL A 44 -3.39 -0.98 3.57
N ARG A 45 -3.97 -2.18 3.44
CA ARG A 45 -5.27 -2.52 4.04
C ARG A 45 -5.23 -2.46 5.56
N THR A 46 -4.18 -3.02 6.16
CA THR A 46 -3.95 -2.92 7.61
C THR A 46 -3.90 -1.47 8.07
N ALA A 47 -3.21 -0.59 7.33
CA ALA A 47 -3.13 0.83 7.64
C ALA A 47 -4.47 1.57 7.47
N LEU A 48 -5.34 1.13 6.55
CA LEU A 48 -6.69 1.68 6.37
C LEU A 48 -7.64 1.26 7.52
N ASP A 49 -7.55 0.01 7.96
CA ASP A 49 -8.41 -0.58 8.98
C ASP A 49 -7.97 -0.24 10.42
N SER A 50 -6.73 0.23 10.59
CA SER A 50 -6.17 0.56 11.90
C SER A 50 -6.55 1.98 12.36
N PRO A 51 -6.54 2.23 13.68
CA PRO A 51 -6.60 3.59 14.21
C PRO A 51 -5.54 4.48 13.57
N ARG A 52 -5.95 5.65 13.09
CA ARG A 52 -5.08 6.55 12.34
C ARG A 52 -3.94 7.07 13.23
N LEU A 53 -2.71 6.68 12.89
CA LEU A 53 -1.50 7.26 13.46
C LEU A 53 -1.31 8.72 13.01
N ALA A 54 -0.59 9.54 13.78
CA ALA A 54 -0.19 10.86 13.31
C ALA A 54 0.87 10.73 12.19
N PRO A 55 1.03 11.72 11.29
CA PRO A 55 1.96 11.64 10.16
C PRO A 55 3.43 11.40 10.54
N TRP A 56 3.82 11.75 11.77
CA TRP A 56 5.18 11.64 12.30
C TRP A 56 5.39 10.42 13.18
N ASP A 57 4.34 9.62 13.43
CA ASP A 57 4.45 8.35 14.13
C ASP A 57 4.69 7.23 13.11
N ALA A 58 5.74 6.45 13.31
CA ALA A 58 6.09 5.32 12.47
C ALA A 58 5.68 4.00 13.15
N PRO A 59 5.01 3.06 12.45
CA PRO A 59 4.74 1.71 12.95
C PRO A 59 5.95 1.04 13.60
N SER A 60 7.14 1.19 13.00
CA SER A 60 8.39 0.62 13.53
C SER A 60 8.80 1.14 14.91
N GLN A 61 8.27 2.29 15.33
CA GLN A 61 8.54 2.90 16.64
C GLN A 61 7.53 2.49 17.72
N ILE A 62 6.49 1.73 17.35
CA ILE A 62 5.41 1.33 18.25
C ILE A 62 5.56 -0.17 18.54
N GLU A 63 5.78 -0.51 19.81
CA GLU A 63 5.99 -1.90 20.24
C GLU A 63 4.81 -2.79 19.83
N GLY A 64 5.13 -3.92 19.18
CA GLY A 64 4.15 -4.91 18.75
C GLY A 64 3.35 -4.54 17.50
N MET A 65 3.63 -3.39 16.88
CA MET A 65 2.90 -2.95 15.68
C MET A 65 3.36 -3.66 14.40
N ILE A 66 4.67 -3.96 14.30
CA ILE A 66 5.23 -4.79 13.24
C ILE A 66 5.49 -6.19 13.81
N SER A 67 4.99 -7.21 13.13
CA SER A 67 5.21 -8.60 13.54
C SER A 67 6.69 -9.00 13.43
N ALA A 68 7.18 -9.79 14.39
CA ALA A 68 8.54 -10.29 14.33
C ALA A 68 8.74 -11.19 13.10
N GLY A 69 9.77 -10.90 12.30
CA GLY A 69 10.06 -11.64 11.07
C GLY A 69 9.15 -11.29 9.90
N HIS A 70 8.49 -10.12 9.94
CA HIS A 70 7.76 -9.60 8.80
C HIS A 70 8.62 -9.59 7.52
N ILE A 71 8.02 -9.94 6.38
CA ILE A 71 8.77 -10.10 5.11
C ILE A 71 9.25 -8.76 4.56
N LEU A 72 8.50 -7.68 4.80
CA LEU A 72 8.91 -6.32 4.45
C LEU A 72 9.78 -5.73 5.57
N PRO A 73 10.85 -4.99 5.23
CA PRO A 73 11.65 -4.29 6.22
C PRO A 73 10.90 -3.08 6.80
N ASP A 74 11.21 -2.73 8.05
CA ASP A 74 10.55 -1.64 8.79
C ASP A 74 10.43 -0.31 8.01
N PRO A 75 11.47 0.21 7.31
CA PRO A 75 11.34 1.45 6.54
C PRO A 75 10.32 1.35 5.39
N ALA A 76 10.09 0.16 4.84
CA ALA A 76 9.06 -0.05 3.82
C ALA A 76 7.66 0.02 4.46
N ILE A 77 7.46 -0.57 5.63
CA ILE A 77 6.20 -0.51 6.37
C ILE A 77 5.88 0.93 6.77
N ASP A 78 6.86 1.64 7.33
CA ASP A 78 6.71 3.06 7.69
C ASP A 78 6.33 3.93 6.48
N ALA A 79 6.94 3.65 5.32
CA ALA A 79 6.58 4.30 4.07
C ALA A 79 5.14 3.96 3.66
N ILE A 80 4.72 2.70 3.68
CA ILE A 80 3.37 2.27 3.31
C ILE A 80 2.31 3.00 4.13
N TRP A 81 2.48 3.08 5.45
CA TRP A 81 1.52 3.73 6.33
C TRP A 81 1.38 5.22 6.05
N ARG A 82 2.52 5.92 5.88
CA ARG A 82 2.49 7.36 5.61
C ARG A 82 1.94 7.68 4.22
N LEU A 83 2.32 6.90 3.21
CA LEU A 83 1.78 7.01 1.84
C LEU A 83 0.27 6.76 1.80
N THR A 84 -0.22 5.82 2.61
CA THR A 84 -1.62 5.41 2.65
C THR A 84 -2.52 6.43 3.33
N ASN A 85 -2.08 6.98 4.46
CA ASN A 85 -2.93 7.82 5.31
C ASN A 85 -2.60 9.30 5.28
N HIS A 86 -1.38 9.66 4.87
CA HIS A 86 -0.87 11.03 4.92
C HIS A 86 -0.01 11.43 3.71
N PRO A 87 -0.42 11.13 2.45
CA PRO A 87 0.42 11.38 1.28
C PRO A 87 0.77 12.87 1.09
N GLY A 88 -0.09 13.79 1.54
CA GLY A 88 0.17 15.24 1.51
C GLY A 88 1.24 15.73 2.50
N THR A 89 1.80 14.85 3.33
CA THR A 89 2.80 15.19 4.36
C THR A 89 4.21 14.70 4.01
N ILE A 90 4.41 14.13 2.83
CA ILE A 90 5.71 13.61 2.39
C ILE A 90 6.65 14.79 2.15
N THR A 91 7.76 14.83 2.88
CA THR A 91 8.81 15.84 2.70
C THR A 91 10.10 15.20 2.18
N ALA A 92 10.98 16.02 1.62
CA ALA A 92 12.30 15.56 1.18
C ALA A 92 13.12 14.98 2.34
N GLU A 93 13.02 15.57 3.53
CA GLU A 93 13.73 15.09 4.72
C GLU A 93 13.21 13.73 5.18
N TRP A 94 11.89 13.53 5.19
CA TRP A 94 11.31 12.24 5.54
C TRP A 94 11.70 11.17 4.52
N HIS A 95 11.62 11.49 3.22
CA HIS A 95 12.07 10.57 2.18
C HIS A 95 13.55 10.19 2.38
N ALA A 96 14.43 11.17 2.64
CA ALA A 96 15.83 10.91 2.94
C ALA A 96 16.02 10.02 4.18
N ALA A 97 15.19 10.16 5.21
CA ALA A 97 15.21 9.30 6.39
C ALA A 97 14.80 7.86 6.06
N ILE A 98 13.78 7.65 5.22
CA ILE A 98 13.37 6.31 4.77
C ILE A 98 14.51 5.62 3.99
N ILE A 99 15.15 6.34 3.08
CA ILE A 99 16.29 5.80 2.31
C ILE A 99 17.50 5.53 3.24
N GLY A 100 17.78 6.45 4.16
CA GLY A 100 18.81 6.30 5.17
C GLY A 100 18.57 5.13 6.14
N GLY A 101 17.31 4.71 6.30
CA GLY A 101 16.90 3.52 7.05
C GLY A 101 17.15 2.19 6.34
N GLY A 102 17.65 2.20 5.11
CA GLY A 102 18.04 0.99 4.37
C GLY A 102 17.11 0.62 3.20
N LEU A 103 16.08 1.43 2.91
CA LEU A 103 15.27 1.22 1.71
C LEU A 103 15.96 1.79 0.47
N HIS A 104 16.13 0.99 -0.58
CA HIS A 104 16.72 1.46 -1.83
C HIS A 104 15.78 2.48 -2.52
N PRO A 105 16.29 3.59 -3.13
CA PRO A 105 15.43 4.59 -3.76
C PRO A 105 14.49 4.03 -4.84
N GLU A 106 14.99 3.13 -5.67
CA GLU A 106 14.22 2.49 -6.74
C GLU A 106 13.21 1.48 -6.17
N ALA A 107 13.53 0.80 -5.06
CA ALA A 107 12.57 -0.03 -4.34
C ALA A 107 11.45 0.82 -3.72
N TYR A 108 11.77 2.02 -3.23
CA TYR A 108 10.78 3.01 -2.77
C TYR A 108 9.86 3.44 -3.92
N VAL A 109 10.39 3.73 -5.11
CA VAL A 109 9.56 4.10 -6.27
C VAL A 109 8.60 2.96 -6.65
N GLU A 110 9.08 1.71 -6.68
CA GLU A 110 8.22 0.55 -6.95
C GLU A 110 7.14 0.38 -5.87
N LEU A 111 7.52 0.56 -4.59
CA LEU A 111 6.60 0.50 -3.45
C LEU A 111 5.51 1.57 -3.54
N VAL A 112 5.86 2.83 -3.86
CA VAL A 112 4.90 3.92 -4.07
C VAL A 112 3.88 3.56 -5.14
N ALA A 113 4.32 2.94 -6.24
CA ALA A 113 3.42 2.53 -7.32
C ALA A 113 2.40 1.47 -6.85
N VAL A 114 2.84 0.46 -6.08
CA VAL A 114 1.94 -0.57 -5.54
C VAL A 114 0.97 0.04 -4.52
N VAL A 115 1.46 0.88 -3.60
CA VAL A 115 0.64 1.55 -2.59
C VAL A 115 -0.41 2.46 -3.24
N ALA A 116 -0.06 3.23 -4.27
CA ALA A 116 -1.00 4.08 -4.99
C ALA A 116 -2.10 3.27 -5.70
N GLN A 117 -1.75 2.14 -6.31
CA GLN A 117 -2.70 1.24 -6.96
C GLN A 117 -3.66 0.59 -5.95
N ALA A 118 -3.14 0.07 -4.85
CA ALA A 118 -3.96 -0.49 -3.76
C ALA A 118 -4.92 0.56 -3.19
N ASN A 119 -4.42 1.75 -2.87
CA ASN A 119 -5.25 2.84 -2.37
C ASN A 119 -6.36 3.25 -3.34
N ALA A 120 -6.09 3.27 -4.66
CA ALA A 120 -7.10 3.61 -5.65
C ALA A 120 -8.21 2.55 -5.72
N VAL A 121 -7.85 1.26 -5.74
CA VAL A 121 -8.80 0.14 -5.83
C VAL A 121 -9.58 -0.02 -4.53
N ASP A 122 -8.89 -0.07 -3.39
CA ASP A 122 -9.51 -0.35 -2.09
C ASP A 122 -10.39 0.83 -1.62
N ARG A 123 -9.98 2.09 -1.81
CA ARG A 123 -10.85 3.24 -1.47
C ARG A 123 -12.06 3.36 -2.39
N PHE A 124 -11.93 2.98 -3.65
CA PHE A 124 -13.06 2.94 -4.56
C PHE A 124 -14.09 1.91 -4.08
N ALA A 125 -13.62 0.71 -3.71
CA ALA A 125 -14.47 -0.35 -3.19
C ALA A 125 -15.14 0.07 -1.88
N ASP A 126 -14.37 0.59 -0.92
CA ASP A 126 -14.85 1.05 0.39
C ASP A 126 -15.89 2.18 0.27
N ALA A 127 -15.63 3.19 -0.57
CA ALA A 127 -16.56 4.30 -0.76
C ALA A 127 -17.92 3.90 -1.36
N LEU A 128 -18.01 2.71 -1.97
CA LEU A 128 -19.19 2.16 -2.60
C LEU A 128 -19.73 0.90 -1.91
N ASP A 129 -19.15 0.53 -0.77
CA ASP A 129 -19.48 -0.69 0.01
C ASP A 129 -19.41 -1.97 -0.86
N LEU A 130 -18.32 -2.11 -1.62
CA LEU A 130 -18.07 -3.24 -2.52
C LEU A 130 -17.10 -4.22 -1.87
N ASN A 131 -17.42 -5.52 -1.95
CA ASN A 131 -16.56 -6.64 -1.52
C ASN A 131 -15.78 -7.23 -2.69
#